data_AF-A0A7J8RIA1-F1
#
_entry.id   AF-A0A7J8RIA1-F1
#
_cell.length_a   1.000
_cell.length_b   1.000
_cell.length_c   1.000
_cell.angle_alpha   90.00
_cell.angle_beta   90.00
_cell.angle_gamma   90.00
#
_symmetry.space_group_name_H-M   'P 1'
#
loop_
_entity.id
_entity.type
_entity.pdbx_description
1 polymer ?
#
loop_
_entity_poly.entity_id
_entity_poly.type
_entity_poly.pdbx_seq_one_letter_code
_entity_poly.pdbx_strand_id
1 'polypeptide(L)' 'MVVQRVIEDSLPHFKRYFVCFDALKRGWKVGCRPLIGLDGCFLKGSFKSEFLITVGRDANN' A
#
# COMPACT_ATOMS: atom_id res chain seq x y z
N MET A 1 6.80 -0.43 21.28
CA MET A 1 7.17 -0.13 19.88
C MET A 1 7.69 1.30 19.84
N VAL A 2 9.01 1.50 19.69
CA VAL A 2 9.60 2.85 19.69
C VAL A 2 9.47 3.43 18.29
N VAL A 3 8.68 4.48 18.13
CA VAL A 3 8.57 5.20 16.86
C VAL A 3 9.80 6.09 16.74
N GLN A 4 10.76 5.69 15.90
CA GLN A 4 11.95 6.49 15.64
C GLN A 4 11.54 7.74 14.85
N ARG A 5 11.74 8.92 15.45
CA ARG A 5 11.43 10.20 14.81
C ARG A 5 12.52 10.50 13.77
N VAL A 6 12.09 10.73 12.53
CA VAL A 6 12.96 11.23 11.45
C VAL A 6 13.27 12.70 11.78
N ILE A 7 14.55 13.02 11.93
CA ILE A 7 15.08 14.37 12.19
C ILE A 7 15.68 14.89 10.87
N GLU A 8 15.82 16.20 10.70
CA GLU A 8 16.31 16.82 9.46
C GLU A 8 17.67 16.27 9.00
N ASP A 9 18.57 15.93 9.93
CA ASP A 9 19.88 15.32 9.67
C ASP A 9 19.89 13.79 9.58
N SER A 10 18.73 13.13 9.61
CA SER A 10 18.68 11.66 9.55
C SER A 10 18.91 11.11 8.14
N LEU A 11 19.54 9.94 8.06
CA LEU A 11 19.71 9.23 6.80
C LEU A 11 18.35 9.01 6.11
N PRO A 12 18.30 9.00 4.76
CA PRO A 12 17.06 8.84 4.02
C PRO A 12 16.23 7.65 4.52
N HIS A 13 15.05 7.94 5.05
CA HIS A 13 14.15 6.92 5.59
C HIS A 13 12.93 6.75 4.68
N PHE A 14 12.77 5.53 4.17
CA PHE A 14 11.59 5.17 3.39
C PHE A 14 10.36 5.07 4.30
N LYS A 15 9.42 6.00 4.16
CA LYS A 15 8.13 5.96 4.90
C LYS A 15 7.13 5.00 4.24
N ARG A 16 6.66 5.36 3.04
CA ARG A 16 5.62 4.63 2.30
C ARG A 16 5.74 4.95 0.81
N TYR A 17 5.36 4.00 -0.03
CA TYR A 17 5.22 4.17 -1.47
C TYR A 17 3.92 3.53 -1.91
N PHE A 18 3.19 4.19 -2.80
CA PHE A 18 1.98 3.68 -3.40
C PHE A 18 2.16 3.67 -4.92
N VAL A 19 1.92 2.53 -5.55
CA VAL A 19 1.93 2.38 -7.00
C VAL A 19 0.62 1.74 -7.44
N CYS A 20 -0.01 2.34 -8.45
CA CYS A 20 -1.25 1.84 -9.04
C CYS A 20 -1.35 2.37 -10.47
N PHE A 21 -1.84 1.54 -11.39
CA PHE A 21 -2.17 2.01 -12.73
C PHE A 21 -3.34 3.00 -12.66
N ASP A 22 -3.24 4.12 -13.38
CA ASP A 22 -4.28 5.15 -13.39
C ASP A 22 -5.65 4.61 -13.82
N ALA A 23 -5.67 3.66 -14.77
CA ALA A 23 -6.88 2.97 -15.20
C ALA A 23 -7.55 2.18 -14.06
N LEU A 24 -6.77 1.46 -13.23
CA LEU A 24 -7.27 0.73 -12.06
C LEU A 24 -7.82 1.69 -11.00
N LYS A 25 -7.14 2.80 -10.73
CA LYS A 25 -7.62 3.84 -9.82
C LYS A 25 -8.96 4.43 -10.28
N ARG A 26 -9.09 4.72 -11.58
CA ARG A 26 -10.33 5.25 -12.17
C ARG A 26 -11.45 4.22 -12.15
N GLY A 27 -11.19 2.99 -12.59
CA GLY A 27 -12.16 1.89 -12.57
C GLY A 27 -12.68 1.60 -11.17
N TRP A 28 -11.79 1.59 -10.18
CA TRP A 28 -12.17 1.44 -8.77
C TRP A 28 -13.13 2.53 -8.29
N LYS A 29 -12.81 3.80 -8.57
CA LYS A 29 -13.65 4.94 -8.17
C LYS A 29 -15.02 4.97 -8.85
N VAL A 30 -15.12 4.47 -10.08
CA VAL A 30 -16.33 4.58 -10.89
C VAL A 30 -17.25 3.37 -10.72
N GLY A 31 -16.71 2.16 -10.62
CA GLY A 31 -17.48 0.93 -10.79
C GLY A 31 -17.23 -0.21 -9.81
N CYS A 32 -16.23 -0.13 -8.94
CA CYS A 32 -16.02 -1.22 -7.98
C CYS A 32 -16.98 -1.12 -6.79
N ARG A 33 -17.52 -2.26 -6.37
CA ARG A 33 -18.20 -2.35 -5.07
C ARG A 33 -17.18 -2.03 -3.97
N PRO A 34 -17.57 -1.42 -2.84
CA PRO A 34 -16.69 -1.18 -1.71
C PRO A 34 -16.37 -2.49 -0.96
N LEU A 35 -15.90 -3.51 -1.69
CA LEU A 35 -15.40 -4.77 -1.16
C LEU A 35 -13.89 -4.76 -1.31
N ILE A 36 -13.22 -4.29 -0.26
CA ILE A 36 -11.75 -4.23 -0.19
C ILE A 36 -11.30 -5.44 0.62
N GLY A 37 -10.64 -6.39 -0.03
CA GLY A 37 -9.79 -7.35 0.65
C GLY A 37 -8.44 -6.70 0.89
N LEU A 38 -8.01 -6.58 2.14
CA LEU A 38 -6.67 -6.12 2.48
C LEU A 38 -5.86 -7.33 2.94
N ASP A 39 -4.85 -7.70 2.16
CA ASP A 39 -3.90 -8.75 2.51
C ASP A 39 -2.54 -8.10 2.82
N GLY A 40 -1.75 -8.75 3.67
CA GLY A 40 -0.49 -8.22 4.16
C GLY A 40 0.56 -9.31 4.28
N CYS A 41 1.76 -9.07 3.77
CA CYS A 41 2.91 -9.94 4.02
C CYS A 41 4.12 -9.17 4.54
N PHE A 42 4.90 -9.81 5.41
CA PHE A 42 6.16 -9.25 5.88
C PHE A 42 7.25 -9.51 4.86
N LEU A 43 7.91 -8.44 4.41
CA LEU A 43 9.05 -8.56 3.50
C LEU A 43 10.27 -9.10 4.26
N LYS A 44 10.81 -10.23 3.78
CA LYS A 44 12.12 -10.74 4.22
C LYS A 44 13.21 -10.04 3.41
N GLY A 45 13.87 -9.07 4.02
CA GLY A 45 14.99 -8.33 3.42
C GLY A 45 15.60 -7.36 4.42
N SER A 46 16.59 -6.58 3.98
CA SER A 46 17.25 -5.56 4.82
C SER A 46 16.27 -4.53 5.37
N PHE A 47 15.13 -4.35 4.70
CA PHE A 47 14.03 -3.48 5.12
C PHE A 47 12.88 -4.33 5.66
N LYS A 48 12.85 -4.51 6.99
CA LYS A 48 11.72 -5.12 7.69
C LYS A 48 10.50 -4.21 7.54
N SER A 49 9.62 -4.55 6.62
CA SER A 49 8.43 -3.76 6.30
C SER A 49 7.24 -4.67 6.02
N GLU A 50 6.06 -4.09 6.14
CA GLU A 50 4.79 -4.74 5.83
C GLU A 50 4.35 -4.29 4.44
N PHE A 51 4.10 -5.26 3.56
CA PHE A 51 3.58 -5.03 2.23
C PHE A 51 2.08 -5.30 2.24
N LEU A 52 1.29 -4.24 2.09
CA LEU A 52 -0.17 -4.32 2.05
C LEU A 52 -0.65 -4.32 0.61
N ILE A 53 -1.48 -5.30 0.26
CA ILE A 53 -2.12 -5.45 -1.04
C ILE A 53 -3.61 -5.26 -0.86
N THR A 54 -4.19 -4.35 -1.64
CA THR A 54 -5.65 -4.23 -1.75
C THR A 54 -6.12 -5.02 -2.96
N VAL A 55 -6.92 -6.06 -2.72
CA VAL A 55 -7.62 -6.82 -3.76
C VAL A 55 -9.05 -6.31 -3.85
N GLY A 56 -9.48 -6.03 -5.08
CA GLY A 56 -10.79 -5.50 -5.38
C GLY A 56 -11.48 -6.35 -6.44
N ARG A 57 -12.78 -6.62 -6.26
CA ARG A 57 -13.61 -7.23 -7.30
C ARG A 57 -14.41 -6.14 -7.98
N ASP A 58 -14.28 -6.03 -9.31
CA ASP A 58 -15.10 -5.11 -10.08
C ASP A 58 -16.56 -5.64 -10.21
N ALA A 59 -17.44 -4.80 -10.74
CA ALA A 59 -18.86 -5.14 -10.89
C ALA A 59 -19.15 -6.04 -12.11
N ASN A 60 -18.16 -6.35 -12.95
CA ASN A 60 -18.31 -7.24 -14.08
C ASN A 60 -18.15 -8.68 -13.60
N ASN A 61 -19.27 -9.39 -13.56
CA ASN A 61 -19.31 -10.82 -13.26
C ASN A 61 -19.11 -11.65 -14.52
#